data_AF-A0A4S4KB99-F1
#
_entry.id   AF-A0A4S4KB99-F1
#
_cell.length_a   1.000
_cell.length_b   1.000
_cell.length_c   1.000
_cell.angle_alpha   90.00
_cell.angle_beta   90.00
_cell.angle_gamma   90.00
#
_symmetry.space_group_name_H-M   'P 1'
#
loop_
_entity.id
_entity.type
_entity.pdbx_description
1 polymer ?
#
loop_
_entity_poly.entity_id
_entity_poly.type
_entity_poly.pdbx_seq_one_letter_code
_entity_poly.pdbx_strand_id
1 'polypeptide(L)'
;MTSQVHLDDDNILSVLTYAVIHLGVEHVVVVGHTNCGGVAACLAGASQPSSPPSSSLERWLNPLTNIARSLKSPSSHELVEASVRQQVQNVLESDVIKMAWSADPAERGQAKLLGVHGWVYEIESGHVKDLGVSAYGR
;
A
#
# COMPACT_ATOMS: atom_id res chain seq x y z
N MET A 1 -9.29 3.23 -7.18
CA MET A 1 -8.45 4.29 -6.57
C MET A 1 -7.18 3.60 -6.11
N THR A 2 -5.99 4.22 -6.17
CA THR A 2 -4.66 3.57 -6.14
C THR A 2 -4.21 2.89 -4.83
N SER A 3 -5.11 2.66 -3.87
CA SER A 3 -4.83 2.03 -2.55
C SER A 3 -3.52 2.51 -1.89
N GLN A 4 -3.23 3.82 -1.93
CA GLN A 4 -1.99 4.39 -1.40
C GLN A 4 -2.03 4.57 0.11
N VAL A 5 -0.88 4.37 0.75
CA VAL A 5 -0.61 4.60 2.17
C VAL A 5 0.50 5.65 2.25
N HIS A 6 0.16 6.83 2.76
CA HIS A 6 1.10 7.90 3.02
C HIS A 6 1.40 7.91 4.52
N LEU A 7 2.69 7.95 4.88
CA LEU A 7 3.14 7.90 6.28
C LEU A 7 2.82 9.19 7.08
N ASP A 8 2.36 10.23 6.40
CA ASP A 8 1.92 11.52 6.94
C ASP A 8 0.40 11.73 6.82
N ASP A 9 -0.36 10.69 6.46
CA ASP A 9 -1.82 10.75 6.34
C ASP A 9 -2.51 10.13 7.57
N ASP A 10 -2.96 11.00 8.48
CA ASP A 10 -3.70 10.62 9.68
C ASP A 10 -5.00 9.86 9.38
N ASN A 11 -5.58 9.99 8.17
CA ASN A 11 -6.77 9.23 7.79
C ASN A 11 -6.48 7.72 7.81
N ILE A 12 -5.51 7.27 7.02
CA ILE A 12 -5.17 5.84 6.96
C ILE A 12 -4.49 5.35 8.23
N LEU A 13 -3.65 6.18 8.87
CA LEU A 13 -2.94 5.80 10.09
C LEU A 13 -3.87 5.62 11.29
N SER A 14 -4.93 6.44 11.41
CA SER A 14 -5.94 6.26 12.47
C SER A 14 -6.74 4.96 12.27
N VAL A 15 -7.12 4.63 11.03
CA VAL A 15 -7.80 3.37 10.69
C VAL A 15 -6.90 2.17 11.01
N LEU A 16 -5.62 2.24 10.62
CA LEU A 16 -4.65 1.18 10.89
C LEU A 16 -4.42 1.01 12.40
N THR A 17 -4.25 2.11 13.15
CA THR A 17 -4.10 2.09 14.62
C THR A 17 -5.28 1.41 15.27
N TYR A 18 -6.51 1.79 14.91
CA TYR A 18 -7.70 1.22 15.51
C TYR A 18 -7.83 -0.28 15.21
N ALA A 19 -7.63 -0.68 13.96
CA ALA A 19 -7.69 -2.08 13.56
C ALA A 19 -6.64 -2.94 14.30
N VAL A 20 -5.40 -2.50 14.33
CA VAL A 20 -4.29 -3.30 14.89
C VAL A 20 -4.27 -3.27 16.42
N ILE A 21 -4.42 -2.10 17.03
CA ILE A 21 -4.22 -1.92 18.47
C ILE A 21 -5.51 -2.15 19.26
N HIS A 22 -6.66 -1.71 18.74
CA HIS A 22 -7.93 -1.77 19.48
C HIS A 22 -8.80 -2.97 19.10
N LEU A 23 -8.81 -3.37 17.82
CA LEU A 23 -9.55 -4.57 17.37
C LEU A 23 -8.71 -5.84 17.38
N GLY A 24 -7.37 -5.72 17.42
CA GLY A 24 -6.47 -6.87 17.44
C GLY A 24 -6.53 -7.70 16.15
N VAL A 25 -6.67 -7.06 14.98
CA VAL A 25 -6.65 -7.79 13.71
C VAL A 25 -5.33 -8.53 13.50
N GLU A 26 -5.38 -9.68 12.86
CA GLU A 26 -4.22 -10.55 12.62
C GLU A 26 -3.59 -10.32 11.26
N HIS A 27 -4.36 -9.79 10.31
CA HIS A 27 -3.94 -9.64 8.93
C HIS A 27 -4.34 -8.26 8.41
N VAL A 28 -3.35 -7.51 7.93
CA VAL A 28 -3.53 -6.29 7.14
C VAL A 28 -3.21 -6.61 5.69
N VAL A 29 -4.14 -6.38 4.79
CA VAL A 29 -3.95 -6.68 3.36
C VAL A 29 -4.05 -5.40 2.55
N VAL A 30 -2.97 -5.05 1.86
CA VAL A 30 -2.97 -4.00 0.84
C VAL A 30 -3.41 -4.62 -0.47
N VAL A 31 -4.54 -4.16 -1.01
CA VAL A 31 -5.12 -4.70 -2.24
C VAL A 31 -5.10 -3.64 -3.34
N GLY A 32 -4.31 -3.88 -4.39
CA GLY A 32 -4.40 -3.17 -5.66
C GLY A 32 -5.39 -3.85 -6.59
N HIS A 33 -5.64 -3.27 -7.77
CA HIS A 33 -6.54 -3.87 -8.74
C HIS A 33 -6.17 -3.53 -10.18
N THR A 34 -6.50 -4.42 -11.12
CA THR A 34 -6.38 -4.13 -12.56
C THR A 34 -7.35 -3.01 -12.96
N ASN A 35 -7.13 -2.40 -14.12
CA ASN A 35 -7.92 -1.25 -14.62
C ASN A 35 -8.04 -0.08 -13.62
N CYS A 36 -7.00 0.15 -12.82
CA CYS A 36 -6.98 1.26 -11.88
C CYS A 36 -6.78 2.60 -12.62
N GLY A 37 -7.82 3.44 -12.65
CA GLY A 37 -7.75 4.76 -13.29
C GLY A 37 -6.67 5.68 -12.72
N GLY A 38 -6.32 5.55 -11.44
CA GLY A 38 -5.22 6.32 -10.86
C GLY A 38 -3.83 5.82 -11.32
N VAL A 39 -3.66 4.51 -11.52
CA VAL A 39 -2.44 3.95 -12.16
C VAL A 39 -2.33 4.45 -13.60
N ALA A 40 -3.43 4.44 -14.36
CA ALA A 40 -3.46 4.97 -15.72
C ALA A 40 -3.07 6.46 -15.76
N ALA A 41 -3.56 7.27 -14.81
CA ALA A 41 -3.16 8.66 -14.66
C ALA A 41 -1.67 8.82 -14.33
N CYS A 42 -1.12 7.98 -13.44
CA CYS A 42 0.31 7.97 -13.11
C CYS A 42 1.18 7.61 -14.31
N LEU A 43 0.79 6.62 -15.13
CA LEU A 43 1.52 6.27 -16.36
C LEU A 43 1.54 7.45 -17.33
N ALA A 44 0.38 8.08 -17.57
CA ALA A 44 0.30 9.25 -18.44
C ALA A 44 1.16 10.41 -17.92
N GLY A 45 1.14 10.67 -16.61
CA GLY A 45 1.98 11.69 -15.97
C GLY A 45 3.48 11.37 -15.95
N ALA A 46 3.84 10.09 -15.98
CA ALA A 46 5.24 9.64 -16.06
C ALA A 46 5.85 9.83 -17.45
N SER A 47 5.02 9.82 -18.50
CA SER A 47 5.44 10.11 -19.88
C SER A 47 5.65 11.61 -20.16
N GLN A 48 5.21 12.49 -19.27
CA GLN A 48 5.37 13.94 -19.39
C GLN A 48 6.61 14.43 -18.63
N PRO A 49 7.19 15.59 -19.02
CA PRO A 49 8.23 16.24 -18.24
C PRO A 49 7.81 16.45 -16.79
N SER A 50 8.73 16.20 -15.86
CA SER A 50 8.45 16.41 -14.44
C SER A 50 8.12 17.88 -14.17
N SER A 51 6.98 18.11 -13.54
CA SER A 51 6.53 19.43 -13.09
C SER A 51 6.02 19.32 -11.65
N PRO A 52 6.09 20.40 -10.86
CA PRO A 52 5.52 20.40 -9.51
C PRO A 52 4.01 20.10 -9.57
N PRO A 53 3.50 19.21 -8.69
CA PRO A 53 2.07 18.87 -8.69
C PRO A 53 1.22 20.10 -8.36
N SER A 54 0.28 20.41 -9.24
CA SER A 54 -0.55 21.62 -9.23
C SER A 54 -1.91 21.42 -8.56
N SER A 55 -2.41 20.19 -8.53
CA SER A 55 -3.70 19.83 -7.92
C SER A 55 -3.54 18.89 -6.71
N SER A 56 -4.58 18.77 -5.89
CA SER A 56 -4.60 17.79 -4.79
C SER A 56 -4.47 16.35 -5.29
N LEU A 57 -5.12 16.04 -6.42
CA LEU A 57 -5.01 14.73 -7.06
C LEU A 57 -3.58 14.46 -7.56
N GLU A 58 -2.94 15.43 -8.20
CA GLU A 58 -1.54 15.28 -8.62
C GLU A 58 -0.60 15.09 -7.44
N ARG A 59 -0.79 15.85 -6.35
CA ARG A 59 0.01 15.69 -5.12
C ARG A 59 -0.14 14.28 -4.55
N TRP A 60 -1.38 13.79 -4.47
CA TRP A 60 -1.68 12.44 -4.00
C TRP A 60 -1.03 11.36 -4.88
N LEU A 61 -1.14 11.49 -6.20
CA LEU A 61 -0.61 10.50 -7.16
C LEU A 61 0.91 10.60 -7.38
N ASN A 62 1.54 11.71 -6.97
CA ASN A 62 2.94 11.99 -7.29
C ASN A 62 3.92 10.88 -6.86
N PRO A 63 3.82 10.26 -5.66
CA PRO A 63 4.71 9.16 -5.30
C PRO A 63 4.63 7.98 -6.28
N LEU A 64 3.42 7.56 -6.65
CA LEU A 64 3.24 6.48 -7.62
C LEU A 64 3.67 6.88 -9.04
N THR A 65 3.46 8.13 -9.44
CA THR A 65 3.98 8.66 -10.71
C THR A 65 5.52 8.61 -10.75
N ASN A 66 6.19 8.86 -9.63
CA ASN A 66 7.65 8.74 -9.55
C ASN A 66 8.13 7.29 -9.66
N ILE A 67 7.39 6.34 -9.08
CA ILE A 67 7.64 4.89 -9.28
C ILE A 67 7.47 4.52 -10.76
N ALA A 68 6.42 5.01 -11.41
CA ALA A 68 6.21 4.77 -12.83
C ALA A 68 7.38 5.28 -13.70
N ARG A 69 7.93 6.46 -13.37
CA ARG A 69 9.12 7.00 -14.04
C ARG A 69 10.37 6.14 -13.80
N SER A 70 10.59 5.65 -12.58
CA SER A 70 11.78 4.85 -12.26
C SER A 70 11.81 3.49 -12.96
N LEU A 71 10.62 2.92 -13.25
CA LEU A 71 10.45 1.64 -13.94
C LEU A 71 10.63 1.71 -15.47
N LYS A 72 10.82 2.90 -16.06
CA LYS A 72 11.08 3.11 -17.50
C LYS A 72 10.01 2.49 -18.43
N SER A 73 8.81 3.08 -18.42
CA SER A 73 7.66 2.66 -19.23
C SER A 73 7.05 1.29 -18.83
N PRO A 74 6.68 1.12 -17.55
CA PRO A 74 6.00 -0.09 -17.12
C PRO A 74 4.61 -0.21 -17.77
N SER A 75 4.14 -1.44 -17.94
CA SER A 75 2.73 -1.71 -18.18
C SER A 75 1.87 -1.31 -16.98
N SER A 76 0.56 -1.16 -17.20
CA SER A 76 -0.40 -0.90 -16.12
C SER A 76 -0.37 -1.99 -15.06
N HIS A 77 -0.25 -3.26 -15.47
CA HIS A 77 -0.17 -4.37 -14.54
C HIS A 77 1.11 -4.31 -13.68
N GLU A 78 2.26 -4.06 -14.29
CA GLU A 78 3.53 -3.91 -13.55
C GLU A 78 3.47 -2.75 -12.55
N LEU A 79 2.87 -1.61 -12.93
CA LEU A 79 2.74 -0.47 -12.02
C LEU A 79 1.72 -0.72 -10.90
N VAL A 80 0.63 -1.46 -11.16
CA VAL A 80 -0.30 -1.91 -10.09
C VAL A 80 0.47 -2.75 -9.07
N GLU A 81 1.20 -3.78 -9.51
CA GLU A 81 1.91 -4.62 -8.56
C GLU A 81 3.02 -3.86 -7.83
N ALA A 82 3.77 -2.99 -8.53
CA ALA A 82 4.79 -2.16 -7.91
C ALA A 82 4.18 -1.20 -6.87
N SER A 83 3.00 -0.65 -7.15
CA SER A 83 2.24 0.15 -6.19
C SER A 83 1.95 -0.66 -4.94
N VAL A 84 1.32 -1.82 -5.06
CA VAL A 84 0.99 -2.68 -3.91
C VAL A 84 2.24 -3.02 -3.09
N ARG A 85 3.34 -3.39 -3.74
CA ARG A 85 4.61 -3.69 -3.04
C ARG A 85 5.12 -2.49 -2.26
N GLN A 86 5.10 -1.29 -2.85
CA GLN A 86 5.50 -0.07 -2.15
C GLN A 86 4.58 0.23 -0.97
N GLN A 87 3.27 0.09 -1.15
CA GLN A 87 2.30 0.40 -0.10
C GLN A 87 2.36 -0.60 1.05
N VAL A 88 2.67 -1.88 0.78
CA VAL A 88 3.03 -2.84 1.83
C VAL A 88 4.25 -2.36 2.61
N GLN A 89 5.32 -1.89 1.94
CA GLN A 89 6.48 -1.32 2.63
C GLN A 89 6.10 -0.11 3.49
N ASN A 90 5.27 0.80 2.99
CA ASN A 90 4.80 1.94 3.77
C ASN A 90 4.00 1.51 5.01
N VAL A 91 3.13 0.49 4.89
CA VAL A 91 2.42 -0.07 6.05
C VAL A 91 3.41 -0.64 7.07
N LEU A 92 4.41 -1.39 6.62
CA LEU A 92 5.48 -1.94 7.47
C LEU A 92 6.31 -0.86 8.15
N GLU A 93 6.51 0.28 7.49
CA GLU A 93 7.25 1.43 8.01
C GLU A 93 6.43 2.27 8.98
N SER A 94 5.11 2.10 9.04
CA SER A 94 4.26 2.85 9.96
C SER A 94 4.59 2.54 11.42
N ASP A 95 4.50 3.56 12.28
CA ASP A 95 4.72 3.39 13.71
C ASP A 95 3.74 2.38 14.31
N VAL A 96 2.52 2.28 13.76
CA VAL A 96 1.50 1.31 14.19
C VAL A 96 2.03 -0.12 14.09
N ILE A 97 2.58 -0.51 12.94
CA ILE A 97 3.09 -1.87 12.72
C ILE A 97 4.37 -2.10 13.52
N LYS A 98 5.28 -1.12 13.56
CA LYS A 98 6.52 -1.22 14.35
C LYS A 98 6.25 -1.40 15.84
N MET A 99 5.39 -0.54 16.42
CA MET A 99 4.96 -0.68 17.81
C MET A 99 4.26 -2.01 18.03
N ALA A 100 3.43 -2.42 17.07
CA ALA A 100 2.75 -3.68 17.18
C ALA A 100 3.73 -4.85 17.27
N TRP A 101 4.70 -4.93 16.38
CA TRP A 101 5.69 -6.01 16.37
C TRP A 101 6.71 -5.93 17.50
N SER A 102 6.95 -4.76 18.11
CA SER A 102 7.87 -4.63 19.26
C SER A 102 7.22 -4.91 20.62
N ALA A 103 5.89 -4.96 20.69
CA ALA A 103 5.20 -5.13 21.98
C ALA A 103 5.37 -6.56 22.52
N ASP A 104 5.57 -6.67 23.83
CA ASP A 104 5.76 -7.95 24.51
C ASP A 104 4.54 -8.86 24.27
N PRO A 105 4.72 -10.13 23.88
CA PRO A 105 3.63 -11.10 23.76
C PRO A 105 2.72 -11.19 24.98
N ALA A 106 3.24 -10.91 26.19
CA ALA A 106 2.49 -10.88 27.44
C ALA A 106 1.55 -9.67 27.56
N GLU A 107 1.93 -8.51 27.00
CA GLU A 107 1.09 -7.29 26.99
C GLU A 107 0.00 -7.34 25.92
N ARG A 108 0.24 -8.14 24.87
CA ARG A 108 -0.69 -8.31 23.76
C ARG A 108 -1.85 -9.27 24.01
N GLY A 109 -1.76 -10.13 25.03
CA GLY A 109 -2.75 -11.16 25.38
C GLY A 109 -3.03 -12.14 24.24
N GLN A 110 -2.58 -13.41 24.34
CA GLN A 110 -2.68 -14.38 23.22
C GLN A 110 -2.39 -13.73 21.85
N ALA A 111 -1.24 -13.05 21.77
CA ALA A 111 -0.82 -12.31 20.59
C ALA A 111 -0.76 -13.25 19.38
N LYS A 112 -1.76 -13.17 18.51
CA LYS A 112 -1.73 -13.84 17.21
C LYS A 112 -0.79 -13.06 16.29
N LEU A 113 -0.04 -13.78 15.47
CA LEU A 113 1.01 -13.26 14.62
C LEU A 113 0.44 -12.24 13.62
N LEU A 114 0.72 -10.94 13.79
CA LEU A 114 0.27 -9.90 12.87
C LEU A 114 1.03 -9.99 11.53
N GLY A 115 0.32 -10.31 10.46
CA GLY A 115 0.81 -10.34 9.08
C GLY A 115 0.38 -9.12 8.27
N VAL A 116 1.27 -8.64 7.40
CA VAL A 116 0.98 -7.62 6.38
C VAL A 116 1.18 -8.24 5.00
N HIS A 117 0.20 -8.11 4.12
CA HIS A 117 0.12 -8.79 2.83
C HIS A 117 -0.12 -7.82 1.67
N GLY A 118 0.27 -8.22 0.46
CA GLY A 118 0.04 -7.44 -0.76
C GLY A 118 -0.60 -8.29 -1.84
N TRP A 119 -1.82 -7.93 -2.25
CA TRP A 119 -2.60 -8.65 -3.25
C TRP A 119 -3.02 -7.74 -4.42
N VAL A 120 -3.38 -8.36 -5.54
CA VAL A 120 -4.00 -7.69 -6.69
C VAL A 120 -5.32 -8.38 -7.03
N TYR A 121 -6.40 -7.61 -7.07
CA TYR A 121 -7.70 -8.07 -7.56
C TYR A 121 -7.81 -7.83 -9.07
N GLU A 122 -8.03 -8.89 -9.83
CA GLU A 122 -8.26 -8.83 -11.27
C GLU A 122 -9.74 -8.57 -11.54
N ILE A 123 -10.07 -7.36 -12.00
CA ILE A 123 -11.46 -6.97 -12.30
C ILE A 123 -12.06 -7.81 -13.42
N GLU A 124 -11.25 -8.20 -14.40
CA GLU A 124 -11.68 -8.94 -15.58
C GLU A 124 -12.07 -10.39 -15.25
N SER A 125 -11.39 -11.01 -14.29
CA SER A 125 -11.55 -12.44 -13.95
C SER A 125 -12.26 -12.66 -12.63
N GLY A 126 -12.26 -11.68 -11.73
CA GLY A 126 -12.75 -11.80 -10.36
C GLY A 126 -11.78 -12.53 -9.42
N HIS A 127 -10.58 -12.88 -9.88
CA HIS A 127 -9.58 -13.56 -9.07
C HIS A 127 -8.74 -12.58 -8.23
N VAL A 128 -8.25 -13.08 -7.10
CA VAL A 128 -7.25 -12.39 -6.27
C VAL A 128 -5.91 -13.09 -6.46
N LYS A 129 -4.89 -12.32 -6.82
CA LYS A 129 -3.50 -12.76 -6.93
C LYS A 129 -2.72 -12.29 -5.71
N ASP A 130 -2.12 -13.23 -4.97
CA ASP A 130 -1.13 -12.92 -3.95
C ASP A 130 0.22 -12.57 -4.62
N LEU A 131 0.82 -11.44 -4.24
CA LEU A 131 2.12 -11.03 -4.78
C LEU A 131 3.33 -11.67 -4.07
N GLY A 132 3.09 -12.47 -3.02
CA GLY A 132 4.15 -13.18 -2.30
C GLY A 132 5.01 -12.26 -1.43
N VAL A 133 4.49 -11.10 -1.02
CA VAL A 133 5.21 -10.08 -0.24
C VAL A 133 4.77 -10.01 1.22
N SER A 134 4.22 -11.11 1.73
CA SER A 134 3.76 -11.20 3.10
C SER A 134 4.91 -11.06 4.10
N ALA A 135 4.73 -10.24 5.13
CA ALA A 135 5.68 -10.06 6.22
C ALA A 135 4.97 -10.23 7.57
N TYR A 136 5.65 -10.84 8.53
CA TYR A 136 5.12 -11.12 9.87
C TYR A 136 6.07 -10.57 10.92
N GLY A 137 5.50 -10.08 12.03
CA GLY A 137 6.26 -9.64 13.19
C GLY A 137 7.06 -10.80 13.79
N ARG A 138 8.31 -10.55 14.18
CA ARG A 138 9.14 -11.54 14.87
C ARG A 138 8.98 -11.44 16.38
#